data_AF-A0A265E445-F1
#
_entry.id   AF-A0A265E445-F1
#
_cell.length_a   1.000
_cell.length_b   1.000
_cell.length_c   1.000
_cell.angle_alpha   90.00
_cell.angle_beta   90.00
_cell.angle_gamma   90.00
#
_symmetry.space_group_name_H-M   'P 1'
#
loop_
_entity.id
_entity.type
_entity.pdbx_description
1 polymer ?
#
loop_
_entity_poly.entity_id
_entity_poly.type
_entity_poly.pdbx_seq_one_letter_code
_entity_poly.pdbx_strand_id
1 'polypeptide(L)'
;MRILLTGASGYIGGNLLEKLKENHEIIAISRHADNKEDEENVTWKEADLYSQIDIENVMEDIDIAVYLVHSMQPSSKLSQAKFADMDAILADNFAWAAKQKGVKRIVYLSGIIPDDDTLSEHLASRLECERILGAYGIPVTTLRAGLIVGPKGSSFPILHNLVKRLPGLLLPSWAYNRTHPVALKDVITGLTRVIERESSRNESIDIGGPEEKSYRQLFEETAEVMGKKLPMIDVPIIPITLSKLWVSLIAQKPKEMVYPLLESLSHNMVMRDENCVEGISDAPTSFKDSVRIALDDEIDSSTKKGIEIIQKSDIEKNDVKSVQRIRIPKQWTIDDTADYYVNWLSRIGGKFISTRVKDKETSIALPLFKSPILILEKSEERSYEDRILYYIKGGKFSQTREDGRARLEFRRVLDTDEVLIAIHEYEPTLPWILYTVTQAKIHLLVMKAFGFETRLLANMLDSQYAKYVSNPNAE
;
A
#
# COMPACT_ATOMS: atom_id res chain seq x y z
N MET A 1 1.56 -27.88 -2.12
CA MET A 1 0.84 -26.76 -2.75
C MET A 1 1.85 -25.83 -3.38
N ARG A 2 1.46 -25.14 -4.44
CA ARG A 2 2.28 -24.11 -5.07
C ARG A 2 1.83 -22.73 -4.59
N ILE A 3 2.73 -22.01 -3.93
CA ILE A 3 2.43 -20.78 -3.21
C ILE A 3 3.14 -19.61 -3.87
N LEU A 4 2.39 -18.59 -4.28
CA LEU A 4 2.97 -17.32 -4.68
C LEU A 4 3.23 -16.48 -3.43
N LEU A 5 4.47 -16.08 -3.18
CA LEU A 5 4.85 -15.25 -2.04
C LEU A 5 5.29 -13.86 -2.51
N THR A 6 4.43 -12.87 -2.30
CA THR A 6 4.82 -11.47 -2.46
C THR A 6 5.58 -10.96 -1.23
N GLY A 7 6.45 -9.97 -1.43
CA GLY A 7 7.26 -9.43 -0.33
C GLY A 7 8.28 -10.43 0.22
N ALA A 8 8.65 -11.47 -0.55
CA ALA A 8 9.57 -12.53 -0.16
C ALA A 8 10.97 -12.01 0.24
N SER A 9 11.40 -10.88 -0.33
CA SER A 9 12.64 -10.20 0.04
C SER A 9 12.53 -9.31 1.29
N GLY A 10 11.31 -9.09 1.79
CA GLY A 10 11.02 -8.29 2.98
C GLY A 10 11.21 -9.07 4.27
N TYR A 11 11.11 -8.37 5.41
CA TYR A 11 11.40 -8.99 6.71
C TYR A 11 10.46 -10.14 7.05
N ILE A 12 9.15 -9.94 6.92
CA ILE A 12 8.16 -10.98 7.21
C ILE A 12 8.21 -12.07 6.14
N GLY A 13 8.21 -11.67 4.86
CA GLY A 13 8.22 -12.62 3.74
C GLY A 13 9.45 -13.52 3.72
N GLY A 14 10.63 -13.01 4.07
CA GLY A 14 11.85 -13.83 4.17
C GLY A 14 11.77 -14.88 5.28
N ASN A 15 11.27 -14.51 6.47
CA ASN A 15 11.06 -15.49 7.55
C ASN A 15 9.96 -16.51 7.20
N LEU A 16 8.91 -16.08 6.49
CA LEU A 16 7.85 -16.96 6.03
C LEU A 16 8.36 -17.92 4.94
N LEU A 17 9.17 -17.43 4.00
CA LEU A 17 9.79 -18.21 2.93
C LEU A 17 10.58 -19.39 3.51
N GLU A 18 11.44 -19.13 4.49
CA GLU A 18 12.24 -20.16 5.17
C GLU A 18 11.35 -21.24 5.80
N LYS A 19 10.17 -20.86 6.31
CA LYS A 19 9.26 -21.84 6.91
C LYS A 19 8.46 -22.62 5.88
N LEU A 20 7.98 -21.97 4.82
CA LEU A 20 7.11 -22.60 3.83
C LEU A 20 7.88 -23.50 2.86
N LYS A 21 9.15 -23.20 2.56
CA LYS A 21 9.96 -24.00 1.62
C LYS A 21 10.23 -25.44 2.08
N GLU A 22 10.02 -25.72 3.37
CA GLU A 22 10.12 -27.07 3.95
C GLU A 22 9.08 -28.05 3.38
N ASN A 23 7.87 -27.56 3.05
CA ASN A 23 6.72 -28.42 2.72
C ASN A 23 5.96 -27.99 1.45
N HIS A 24 6.35 -26.89 0.82
CA HIS A 24 5.63 -26.28 -0.30
C HIS A 24 6.58 -25.77 -1.37
N GLU A 25 6.11 -25.74 -2.61
CA GLU A 25 6.80 -25.09 -3.73
C GLU A 25 6.45 -23.59 -3.70
N ILE A 26 7.47 -22.74 -3.65
CA ILE A 26 7.31 -21.29 -3.50
C ILE A 26 7.74 -20.57 -4.77
N ILE A 27 6.83 -19.76 -5.31
CA ILE A 27 7.14 -18.76 -6.33
C ILE A 27 7.33 -17.43 -5.60
N ALA A 28 8.59 -17.06 -5.36
CA ALA A 28 8.98 -15.87 -4.63
C ALA A 28 9.06 -14.65 -5.57
N ILE A 29 8.33 -13.58 -5.24
CA ILE A 29 8.27 -12.38 -6.07
C ILE A 29 9.23 -11.30 -5.58
N SER A 30 10.04 -10.80 -6.51
CA SER A 30 10.90 -9.62 -6.33
C SER A 30 10.67 -8.63 -7.47
N ARG A 31 10.94 -7.35 -7.21
CA ARG A 31 10.97 -6.32 -8.27
C ARG A 31 12.23 -6.42 -9.14
N HIS A 32 13.27 -7.05 -8.62
CA HIS A 32 14.52 -7.35 -9.32
C HIS A 32 14.91 -8.77 -8.91
N ALA A 33 14.78 -9.73 -9.82
CA ALA A 33 15.11 -11.12 -9.53
C ALA A 33 16.55 -11.48 -9.93
N ASP A 34 17.22 -10.63 -10.73
CA ASP A 34 18.57 -10.89 -11.26
C ASP A 34 19.66 -11.17 -10.21
N ASN A 35 19.46 -10.74 -8.97
CA ASN A 35 20.38 -10.98 -7.85
C ASN A 35 19.90 -12.06 -6.89
N LYS A 36 18.90 -12.84 -7.29
CA LYS A 36 18.32 -13.94 -6.52
C LYS A 36 18.64 -15.25 -7.22
N GLU A 37 19.06 -16.23 -6.43
CA GLU A 37 19.29 -17.58 -6.90
C GLU A 37 18.12 -18.45 -6.47
N ASP A 38 17.68 -19.32 -7.37
CA ASP A 38 16.71 -20.35 -7.05
C ASP A 38 17.31 -21.34 -6.05
N GLU A 39 16.45 -21.84 -5.17
CA GLU A 39 16.80 -22.84 -4.15
C GLU A 39 15.87 -24.04 -4.27
N GLU A 40 16.14 -25.11 -3.51
CA GLU A 40 15.20 -26.21 -3.41
C GLU A 40 13.82 -25.69 -2.95
N ASN A 41 12.78 -26.04 -3.72
CA ASN A 41 11.40 -25.58 -3.54
C ASN A 41 11.17 -24.06 -3.65
N VAL A 42 12.14 -23.26 -4.13
CA VAL A 42 11.98 -21.81 -4.30
C VAL A 42 12.41 -21.38 -5.69
N THR A 43 11.48 -20.79 -6.43
CA THR A 43 11.74 -20.15 -7.72
C THR A 43 11.50 -18.65 -7.60
N TRP A 44 12.50 -17.84 -7.93
CA TRP A 44 12.35 -16.39 -7.99
C TRP A 44 11.80 -15.94 -9.33
N LYS A 45 10.79 -15.07 -9.29
CA LYS A 45 10.28 -14.38 -10.48
C LYS A 45 10.27 -12.87 -10.27
N GLU A 46 10.60 -12.16 -11.34
CA GLU A 46 10.48 -10.70 -11.39
C GLU A 46 9.05 -10.29 -11.70
N ALA A 47 8.47 -9.40 -10.89
CA ALA A 47 7.20 -8.76 -11.19
C ALA A 47 7.07 -7.39 -10.52
N ASP A 48 6.54 -6.41 -11.26
CA ASP A 48 6.00 -5.19 -10.69
C ASP A 48 4.50 -5.36 -10.41
N LEU A 49 4.07 -5.26 -9.15
CA LEU A 49 2.66 -5.37 -8.78
C LEU A 49 1.78 -4.21 -9.31
N TYR A 50 2.37 -3.12 -9.79
CA TYR A 50 1.62 -2.11 -10.55
C TYR A 50 1.32 -2.57 -11.99
N SER A 51 2.08 -3.53 -12.51
CA SER A 51 1.86 -4.18 -13.81
C SER A 51 1.00 -5.42 -13.64
N GLN A 52 -0.27 -5.29 -14.02
CA GLN A 52 -1.21 -6.41 -13.99
C GLN A 52 -0.75 -7.58 -14.90
N ILE A 53 -0.02 -7.29 -15.99
CA ILE A 53 0.57 -8.32 -16.87
C ILE A 53 1.62 -9.14 -16.11
N ASP A 54 2.50 -8.48 -15.36
CA ASP A 54 3.55 -9.17 -14.59
C ASP A 54 2.91 -10.09 -13.54
N ILE A 55 1.89 -9.60 -12.84
CA ILE A 55 1.17 -10.37 -11.82
C ILE A 55 0.51 -11.60 -12.44
N GLU A 56 -0.17 -11.46 -13.58
CA GLU A 56 -0.76 -12.58 -14.31
C GLU A 56 0.28 -13.64 -14.66
N ASN A 57 1.45 -13.24 -15.17
CA ASN A 57 2.51 -14.16 -15.57
C ASN A 57 3.10 -14.95 -14.38
N VAL A 58 3.17 -14.33 -13.20
CA VAL A 58 3.69 -15.01 -12.01
C VAL A 58 2.63 -15.80 -11.26
N MET A 59 1.35 -15.53 -11.48
CA MET A 59 0.21 -16.24 -10.89
C MET A 59 -0.21 -17.51 -11.63
N GLU A 60 0.50 -17.91 -12.67
CA GLU A 60 0.21 -19.15 -13.41
C GLU A 60 0.44 -20.39 -12.55
N ASP A 61 -0.55 -21.29 -12.53
CA ASP A 61 -0.58 -22.53 -11.76
C ASP A 61 -0.26 -22.35 -10.26
N ILE A 62 -0.91 -21.38 -9.61
CA ILE A 62 -0.77 -21.09 -8.18
C ILE A 62 -2.01 -21.57 -7.41
N ASP A 63 -1.80 -22.31 -6.32
CA ASP A 63 -2.88 -22.71 -5.40
C ASP A 63 -3.28 -21.58 -4.45
N ILE A 64 -2.29 -20.98 -3.79
CA ILE A 64 -2.46 -19.95 -2.75
C ILE A 64 -1.54 -18.77 -3.05
N ALA A 65 -2.06 -17.56 -2.94
CA ALA A 65 -1.28 -16.35 -3.11
C ALA A 65 -1.19 -15.56 -1.79
N VAL A 66 0.03 -15.35 -1.29
CA VAL A 66 0.31 -14.63 -0.04
C VAL A 66 0.66 -13.18 -0.35
N TYR A 67 -0.15 -12.26 0.17
CA TYR A 67 -0.02 -10.82 -0.02
C TYR A 67 0.61 -10.15 1.21
N LEU A 68 1.88 -9.74 1.10
CA LEU A 68 2.65 -9.09 2.19
C LEU A 68 3.15 -7.69 1.83
N VAL A 69 2.67 -7.11 0.73
CA VAL A 69 3.18 -5.84 0.20
C VAL A 69 2.43 -4.64 0.77
N HIS A 70 3.15 -3.52 0.92
CA HIS A 70 2.60 -2.21 1.28
C HIS A 70 3.38 -1.09 0.58
N SER A 71 2.74 0.05 0.33
CA SER A 71 3.28 1.17 -0.46
C SER A 71 3.81 2.32 0.38
N MET A 72 4.17 2.05 1.64
CA MET A 72 4.72 3.05 2.58
C MET A 72 6.14 3.53 2.21
N GLN A 73 6.82 2.85 1.29
CA GLN A 73 8.10 3.30 0.74
C GLN A 73 7.92 3.71 -0.73
N PRO A 74 8.59 4.80 -1.18
CA PRO A 74 8.55 5.21 -2.58
C PRO A 74 9.02 4.08 -3.51
N SER A 75 8.31 3.88 -4.62
CA SER A 75 8.64 2.88 -5.65
C SER A 75 9.12 3.46 -6.97
N SER A 76 9.29 4.78 -7.04
CA SER A 76 9.73 5.54 -8.22
C SER A 76 10.59 6.73 -7.80
N LYS A 77 11.34 7.31 -8.75
CA LYS A 77 12.18 8.50 -8.48
C LYS A 77 11.36 9.70 -8.03
N LEU A 78 10.17 9.88 -8.61
CA LEU A 78 9.16 10.80 -8.11
C LEU A 78 7.85 10.04 -7.89
N SER A 79 7.40 9.99 -6.63
CA SER A 79 6.08 9.51 -6.27
C SER A 79 5.21 10.68 -5.80
N GLN A 80 4.10 10.91 -6.49
CA GLN A 80 3.09 11.90 -6.17
C GLN A 80 1.77 11.21 -5.86
N ALA A 81 1.74 10.45 -4.76
CA ALA A 81 0.59 9.63 -4.39
C ALA A 81 0.50 9.49 -2.86
N LYS A 82 -0.70 9.21 -2.37
CA LYS A 82 -0.89 8.68 -1.01
C LYS A 82 -0.59 7.18 -1.01
N PHE A 83 0.00 6.66 0.06
CA PHE A 83 0.25 5.22 0.18
C PHE A 83 -1.04 4.40 0.12
N ALA A 84 -2.15 4.92 0.66
CA ALA A 84 -3.46 4.27 0.63
C ALA A 84 -3.96 4.03 -0.80
N ASP A 85 -3.89 5.06 -1.65
CA ASP A 85 -4.30 4.96 -3.07
C ASP A 85 -3.43 3.99 -3.86
N MET A 86 -2.14 3.95 -3.52
CA MET A 86 -1.18 3.03 -4.12
C MET A 86 -1.46 1.59 -3.71
N ASP A 87 -1.71 1.34 -2.42
CA ASP A 87 -2.07 0.03 -1.89
C ASP A 87 -3.39 -0.48 -2.47
N ALA A 88 -4.38 0.39 -2.68
CA ALA A 88 -5.63 0.04 -3.34
C ALA A 88 -5.40 -0.47 -4.78
N ILE A 89 -4.54 0.19 -5.58
CA ILE A 89 -4.19 -0.27 -6.93
C ILE A 89 -3.49 -1.63 -6.90
N LEU A 90 -2.54 -1.82 -5.97
CA LEU A 90 -1.80 -3.07 -5.85
C LEU A 90 -2.71 -4.24 -5.44
N ALA A 91 -3.56 -4.03 -4.44
CA ALA A 91 -4.53 -5.02 -3.99
C ALA A 91 -5.50 -5.40 -5.12
N ASP A 92 -6.00 -4.41 -5.86
CA ASP A 92 -6.95 -4.64 -6.94
C ASP A 92 -6.33 -5.42 -8.10
N ASN A 93 -5.12 -5.04 -8.53
CA ASN A 93 -4.38 -5.80 -9.55
C ASN A 93 -4.14 -7.25 -9.12
N PHE A 94 -3.75 -7.45 -7.85
CA PHE A 94 -3.45 -8.77 -7.31
C PHE A 94 -4.70 -9.64 -7.24
N ALA A 95 -5.80 -9.12 -6.71
CA ALA A 95 -7.07 -9.83 -6.58
C ALA A 95 -7.69 -10.17 -7.93
N TRP A 96 -7.64 -9.21 -8.87
CA TRP A 96 -8.10 -9.43 -10.22
C TRP A 96 -7.30 -10.54 -10.90
N ALA A 97 -5.96 -10.51 -10.80
CA ALA A 97 -5.11 -11.51 -11.43
C ALA A 97 -5.30 -12.90 -10.79
N ALA A 98 -5.48 -12.95 -9.47
CA ALA A 98 -5.78 -14.17 -8.74
C ALA A 98 -7.07 -14.82 -9.26
N LYS A 99 -8.12 -14.02 -9.50
CA LYS A 99 -9.35 -14.49 -10.14
C LYS A 99 -9.12 -15.02 -11.55
N GLN A 100 -8.41 -14.26 -12.40
CA GLN A 100 -8.20 -14.68 -13.79
C GLN A 100 -7.37 -15.95 -13.93
N LYS A 101 -6.40 -16.14 -13.04
CA LYS A 101 -5.49 -17.30 -13.04
C LYS A 101 -5.98 -18.46 -12.18
N GLY A 102 -7.19 -18.36 -11.61
CA GLY A 102 -7.83 -19.45 -10.87
C GLY A 102 -7.17 -19.78 -9.53
N VAL A 103 -6.52 -18.80 -8.88
CA VAL A 103 -5.97 -18.96 -7.53
C VAL A 103 -7.11 -19.29 -6.57
N LYS A 104 -6.90 -20.30 -5.73
CA LYS A 104 -7.97 -20.84 -4.86
C LYS A 104 -8.21 -19.97 -3.63
N ARG A 105 -7.17 -19.30 -3.13
CA ARG A 105 -7.24 -18.48 -1.92
C ARG A 105 -6.13 -17.44 -1.85
N ILE A 106 -6.45 -16.29 -1.28
CA ILE A 106 -5.48 -15.26 -0.92
C ILE A 106 -5.29 -15.26 0.60
N VAL A 107 -4.03 -15.17 1.04
CA VAL A 107 -3.69 -14.94 2.46
C VAL A 107 -3.10 -13.55 2.60
N TYR A 108 -3.69 -12.72 3.44
CA TYR A 108 -3.27 -11.33 3.65
C TYR A 108 -2.76 -11.12 5.08
N LEU A 109 -1.63 -10.43 5.25
CA LEU A 109 -1.21 -9.91 6.55
C LEU A 109 -1.57 -8.42 6.67
N SER A 110 -2.43 -8.11 7.62
CA SER A 110 -2.96 -6.77 7.89
C SER A 110 -2.68 -6.32 9.33
N GLY A 111 -3.22 -5.16 9.69
CA GLY A 111 -3.28 -4.67 11.07
C GLY A 111 -4.60 -5.04 11.75
N ILE A 112 -4.59 -5.17 13.09
CA ILE A 112 -5.85 -5.24 13.87
C ILE A 112 -6.67 -3.97 13.62
N ILE A 113 -7.93 -4.17 13.23
CA ILE A 113 -8.87 -3.09 12.93
C ILE A 113 -9.76 -2.85 14.16
N PRO A 114 -9.66 -1.67 14.81
CA PRO A 114 -10.50 -1.33 15.96
C PRO A 114 -11.95 -1.10 15.54
N ASP A 115 -12.87 -1.24 16.50
CA ASP A 115 -14.29 -0.91 16.33
C ASP A 115 -14.57 0.57 16.63
N ASP A 116 -13.85 1.44 15.92
CA ASP A 116 -13.94 2.89 16.09
C ASP A 116 -14.73 3.52 14.94
N ASP A 117 -15.53 4.56 15.23
CA ASP A 117 -16.28 5.32 14.22
C ASP A 117 -15.37 5.95 13.14
N THR A 118 -14.14 6.28 13.52
CA THR A 118 -13.16 6.91 12.64
C THR A 118 -11.82 6.19 12.75
N LEU A 119 -11.29 5.70 11.63
CA LEU A 119 -9.98 5.06 11.55
C LEU A 119 -8.91 6.07 11.11
N SER A 120 -7.68 5.89 11.58
CA SER A 120 -6.52 6.55 10.98
C SER A 120 -6.37 6.18 9.50
N GLU A 121 -5.73 7.04 8.69
CA GLU A 121 -5.52 6.77 7.25
C GLU A 121 -4.81 5.43 7.02
N HIS A 122 -3.90 5.05 7.92
CA HIS A 122 -3.21 3.76 7.86
C HIS A 122 -4.16 2.57 8.07
N LEU A 123 -4.99 2.60 9.11
CA LEU A 123 -5.92 1.50 9.40
C LEU A 123 -7.04 1.43 8.35
N ALA A 124 -7.55 2.58 7.91
CA ALA A 124 -8.52 2.67 6.84
C ALA A 124 -7.99 2.05 5.53
N SER A 125 -6.74 2.34 5.15
CA SER A 125 -6.15 1.75 3.94
C SER A 125 -5.95 0.24 4.05
N ARG A 126 -5.59 -0.27 5.25
CA ARG A 126 -5.45 -1.71 5.49
C ARG A 126 -6.79 -2.44 5.35
N LEU A 127 -7.85 -1.86 5.89
CA LEU A 127 -9.21 -2.37 5.73
C LEU A 127 -9.71 -2.26 4.28
N GLU A 128 -9.40 -1.17 3.58
CA GLU A 128 -9.71 -1.01 2.16
C GLU A 128 -9.02 -2.08 1.31
N CYS A 129 -7.72 -2.34 1.53
CA CYS A 129 -7.00 -3.43 0.87
C CYS A 129 -7.62 -4.80 1.13
N GLU A 130 -7.97 -5.08 2.39
CA GLU A 130 -8.63 -6.33 2.76
C GLU A 130 -9.94 -6.53 1.97
N ARG A 131 -10.76 -5.48 1.86
CA ARG A 131 -12.00 -5.51 1.07
C ARG A 131 -11.75 -5.71 -0.42
N ILE A 132 -10.78 -4.98 -0.98
CA ILE A 132 -10.42 -5.09 -2.40
C ILE A 132 -9.93 -6.49 -2.75
N LEU A 133 -9.06 -7.08 -1.91
CA LEU A 133 -8.60 -8.45 -2.09
C LEU A 133 -9.77 -9.45 -2.13
N GLY A 134 -10.79 -9.22 -1.30
CA GLY A 134 -11.97 -10.09 -1.17
C GLY A 134 -13.09 -9.85 -2.18
N ALA A 135 -12.97 -8.87 -3.08
CA ALA A 135 -14.05 -8.42 -3.95
C ALA A 135 -14.29 -9.32 -5.17
N TYR A 136 -13.29 -10.13 -5.55
CA TYR A 136 -13.28 -10.85 -6.82
C TYR A 136 -13.83 -12.28 -6.74
N GLY A 137 -14.39 -12.67 -5.60
CA GLY A 137 -14.97 -14.01 -5.38
C GLY A 137 -13.95 -15.10 -5.03
N ILE A 138 -12.68 -14.72 -4.84
CA ILE A 138 -11.65 -15.61 -4.28
C ILE A 138 -11.67 -15.44 -2.76
N PRO A 139 -11.76 -16.53 -1.97
CA PRO A 139 -11.68 -16.44 -0.51
C PRO A 139 -10.38 -15.77 -0.05
N VAL A 140 -10.51 -14.85 0.89
CA VAL A 140 -9.38 -14.18 1.54
C VAL A 140 -9.36 -14.52 3.03
N THR A 141 -8.26 -15.09 3.50
CA THR A 141 -8.01 -15.20 4.94
C THR A 141 -7.02 -14.09 5.33
N THR A 142 -7.47 -13.13 6.13
CA THR A 142 -6.62 -12.04 6.62
C THR A 142 -6.16 -12.34 8.04
N LEU A 143 -4.86 -12.46 8.24
CA LEU A 143 -4.26 -12.45 9.56
C LEU A 143 -3.99 -10.99 9.97
N ARG A 144 -4.64 -10.52 11.03
CA ARG A 144 -4.53 -9.16 11.54
C ARG A 144 -3.65 -9.15 12.79
N ALA A 145 -2.50 -8.50 12.69
CA ALA A 145 -1.55 -8.39 13.80
C ALA A 145 -1.51 -6.97 14.35
N GLY A 146 -1.30 -6.83 15.66
CA GLY A 146 -1.00 -5.55 16.29
C GLY A 146 0.46 -5.14 16.06
N LEU A 147 1.14 -4.76 17.14
CA LEU A 147 2.58 -4.48 17.08
C LEU A 147 3.38 -5.78 16.94
N ILE A 148 3.97 -6.01 15.76
CA ILE A 148 4.90 -7.13 15.55
C ILE A 148 6.27 -6.78 16.13
N VAL A 149 6.75 -7.60 17.07
CA VAL A 149 8.03 -7.45 17.74
C VAL A 149 9.12 -8.23 16.99
N GLY A 150 10.06 -7.49 16.40
CA GLY A 150 11.22 -8.03 15.71
C GLY A 150 12.19 -6.93 15.26
N PRO A 151 13.51 -7.19 15.22
CA PRO A 151 14.55 -6.16 15.04
C PRO A 151 14.49 -5.41 13.72
N LYS A 152 13.96 -6.04 12.66
CA LYS A 152 13.87 -5.45 11.32
C LYS A 152 12.44 -5.09 10.91
N GLY A 153 11.50 -5.09 11.87
CA GLY A 153 10.13 -4.65 11.66
C GLY A 153 9.99 -3.14 11.46
N SER A 154 8.77 -2.68 11.22
CA SER A 154 8.47 -1.24 11.12
C SER A 154 8.26 -0.61 12.51
N SER A 155 7.44 -1.23 13.36
CA SER A 155 6.99 -0.66 14.64
C SER A 155 8.00 -0.83 15.79
N PHE A 156 8.49 -2.05 16.02
CA PHE A 156 9.38 -2.31 17.16
C PHE A 156 10.69 -1.51 17.13
N PRO A 157 11.38 -1.32 15.99
CA PRO A 157 12.60 -0.50 15.97
C PRO A 157 12.36 0.97 16.33
N ILE A 158 11.17 1.52 16.06
CA ILE A 158 10.81 2.87 16.51
C ILE A 158 10.72 2.89 18.04
N LEU A 159 10.00 1.93 18.63
CA LEU A 159 9.86 1.79 20.07
C LEU A 159 11.22 1.57 20.75
N HIS A 160 12.00 0.61 20.26
CA HIS A 160 13.36 0.31 20.72
C HIS A 160 14.26 1.54 20.65
N ASN A 161 14.29 2.27 19.52
CA ASN A 161 15.15 3.44 19.38
C ASN A 161 14.76 4.59 20.32
N LEU A 162 13.48 4.79 20.59
CA LEU A 162 13.01 5.77 21.58
C LEU A 162 13.53 5.40 22.98
N VAL A 163 13.36 4.15 23.40
CA VAL A 163 13.88 3.65 24.69
C VAL A 163 15.39 3.76 24.74
N LYS A 164 16.09 3.32 23.69
CA LYS A 164 17.56 3.31 23.60
C LYS A 164 18.15 4.71 23.72
N ARG A 165 17.58 5.70 23.04
CA ARG A 165 18.23 7.01 22.83
C ARG A 165 17.74 8.11 23.75
N LEU A 166 16.50 8.06 24.22
CA LEU A 166 15.97 9.14 25.04
C LEU A 166 16.36 8.99 26.51
N PRO A 167 16.70 10.09 27.21
CA PRO A 167 16.94 10.07 28.65
C PRO A 167 15.65 9.99 29.49
N GLY A 168 14.49 10.18 28.86
CA GLY A 168 13.15 10.09 29.44
C GLY A 168 12.07 10.26 28.35
N LEU A 169 10.82 9.90 28.65
CA LEU A 169 9.68 10.02 27.73
C LEU A 169 8.61 10.97 28.26
N LEU A 170 8.03 11.76 27.36
CA LEU A 170 6.78 12.47 27.61
C LEU A 170 5.65 11.60 27.08
N LEU A 171 4.70 11.25 27.95
CA LEU A 171 3.57 10.38 27.64
C LEU A 171 2.30 11.21 27.41
N PRO A 172 1.89 11.41 26.15
CA PRO A 172 0.57 11.95 25.84
C PRO A 172 -0.52 10.90 26.06
N SER A 173 -1.79 11.29 25.96
CA SER A 173 -2.95 10.40 26.19
C SER A 173 -2.92 9.11 25.38
N TRP A 174 -2.45 9.13 24.13
CA TRP A 174 -2.37 7.93 23.28
C TRP A 174 -1.40 6.87 23.83
N ALA A 175 -0.46 7.22 24.71
CA ALA A 175 0.44 6.24 25.33
C ALA A 175 -0.29 5.20 26.19
N TYR A 176 -1.55 5.48 26.54
CA TYR A 176 -2.42 4.60 27.31
C TYR A 176 -3.34 3.74 26.45
N ASN A 177 -3.37 3.95 25.13
CA ASN A 177 -4.06 3.05 24.22
C ASN A 177 -3.42 1.67 24.26
N ARG A 178 -4.27 0.66 24.11
CA ARG A 178 -3.92 -0.75 24.29
C ARG A 178 -3.67 -1.41 22.95
N THR A 179 -2.75 -2.37 22.94
CA THR A 179 -2.48 -3.24 21.79
C THR A 179 -2.15 -4.64 22.28
N HIS A 180 -2.39 -5.64 21.42
CA HIS A 180 -1.81 -6.96 21.57
C HIS A 180 -0.48 -7.04 20.79
N PRO A 181 0.68 -6.86 21.43
CA PRO A 181 1.96 -7.09 20.76
C PRO A 181 2.14 -8.58 20.48
N VAL A 182 2.82 -8.93 19.39
CA VAL A 182 3.04 -10.32 18.99
C VAL A 182 4.47 -10.51 18.49
N ALA A 183 5.11 -11.61 18.88
CA ALA A 183 6.46 -11.92 18.41
C ALA A 183 6.46 -12.27 16.91
N LEU A 184 7.50 -11.87 16.17
CA LEU A 184 7.64 -12.24 14.74
C LEU A 184 7.45 -13.74 14.52
N LYS A 185 8.14 -14.59 15.28
CA LYS A 185 8.06 -16.06 15.14
C LYS A 185 6.63 -16.60 15.27
N ASP A 186 5.81 -15.97 16.10
CA ASP A 186 4.43 -16.40 16.33
C ASP A 186 3.54 -15.93 15.18
N VAL A 187 3.78 -14.74 14.62
CA VAL A 187 3.13 -14.30 13.36
C VAL A 187 3.45 -15.26 12.21
N ILE A 188 4.72 -15.68 12.05
CA ILE A 188 5.10 -16.65 11.02
C ILE A 188 4.40 -17.99 11.23
N THR A 189 4.31 -18.44 12.49
CA THR A 189 3.58 -19.66 12.85
C THR A 189 2.09 -19.53 12.52
N GLY A 190 1.47 -18.39 12.88
CA GLY A 190 0.07 -18.10 12.55
C GLY A 190 -0.19 -18.06 11.05
N LEU A 191 0.67 -17.40 10.26
CA LEU A 191 0.57 -17.38 8.80
C LEU A 191 0.70 -18.79 8.21
N THR A 192 1.62 -19.61 8.70
CA THR A 192 1.78 -21.00 8.25
C THR A 192 0.50 -21.79 8.53
N ARG A 193 -0.07 -21.68 9.73
CA ARG A 193 -1.34 -22.34 10.09
C ARG A 193 -2.52 -21.84 9.25
N VAL A 194 -2.57 -20.55 8.94
CA VAL A 194 -3.56 -19.98 8.03
C VAL A 194 -3.43 -20.57 6.62
N ILE A 195 -2.20 -20.71 6.10
CA ILE A 195 -1.92 -21.27 4.78
C ILE A 195 -2.30 -22.76 4.70
N GLU A 196 -2.08 -23.52 5.77
CA GLU A 196 -2.41 -24.95 5.84
C GLU A 196 -3.91 -25.20 6.12
N ARG A 197 -4.61 -24.26 6.74
CA ARG A 197 -6.05 -24.34 7.02
C ARG A 197 -6.88 -24.08 5.77
N GLU A 198 -7.86 -24.92 5.49
CA GLU A 198 -8.87 -24.64 4.45
C GLU A 198 -9.86 -23.57 4.89
N SER A 199 -10.19 -22.66 3.97
CA SER A 199 -11.25 -21.66 4.16
C SER A 199 -11.93 -21.36 2.85
N SER A 200 -13.27 -21.28 2.88
CA SER A 200 -14.12 -21.06 1.71
C SER A 200 -14.81 -19.69 1.72
N ARG A 201 -14.47 -18.82 2.67
CA ARG A 201 -15.06 -17.49 2.82
C ARG A 201 -14.00 -16.45 3.11
N ASN A 202 -14.35 -15.19 2.91
CA ASN A 202 -13.57 -14.09 3.44
C ASN A 202 -13.65 -14.13 4.98
N GLU A 203 -12.51 -14.16 5.65
CA GLU A 203 -12.44 -14.14 7.11
C GLU A 203 -11.24 -13.31 7.57
N SER A 204 -11.36 -12.73 8.75
CA SER A 204 -10.31 -11.97 9.41
C SER A 204 -10.03 -12.65 10.75
N ILE A 205 -8.75 -12.90 11.03
CA ILE A 205 -8.29 -13.58 12.25
C ILE A 205 -7.31 -12.66 12.95
N ASP A 206 -7.63 -12.25 14.17
CA ASP A 206 -6.71 -11.43 14.97
C ASP A 206 -5.65 -12.34 15.61
N ILE A 207 -4.40 -11.90 15.65
CA ILE A 207 -3.29 -12.59 16.33
C ILE A 207 -2.56 -11.65 17.28
N GLY A 208 -2.26 -12.15 18.46
CA GLY A 208 -1.73 -11.36 19.57
C GLY A 208 -1.00 -12.25 20.57
N GLY A 209 0.02 -11.68 21.22
CA GLY A 209 0.68 -12.31 22.35
C GLY A 209 -0.27 -12.48 23.54
N PRO A 210 0.19 -13.13 24.63
CA PRO A 210 -0.67 -13.57 25.72
C PRO A 210 -1.21 -12.42 26.59
N GLU A 211 -0.73 -11.21 26.39
CA GLU A 211 -1.05 -10.06 27.24
C GLU A 211 -1.37 -8.80 26.42
N GLU A 212 -2.51 -8.19 26.71
CA GLU A 212 -2.83 -6.82 26.31
C GLU A 212 -1.93 -5.82 27.05
N LYS A 213 -1.27 -4.92 26.31
CA LYS A 213 -0.38 -3.90 26.89
C LYS A 213 -0.73 -2.51 26.39
N SER A 214 -0.56 -1.50 27.24
CA SER A 214 -0.50 -0.11 26.79
C SER A 214 0.88 0.23 26.21
N TYR A 215 0.97 1.24 25.35
CA TYR A 215 2.29 1.70 24.85
C TYR A 215 3.23 2.12 25.98
N ARG A 216 2.71 2.71 27.06
CA ARG A 216 3.49 2.95 28.28
C ARG A 216 4.14 1.68 28.80
N GLN A 217 3.36 0.60 28.97
CA GLN A 217 3.89 -0.69 29.42
C GLN A 217 4.92 -1.26 28.44
N LEU A 218 4.70 -1.11 27.12
CA LEU A 218 5.69 -1.54 26.12
C LEU A 218 7.02 -0.80 26.27
N PHE A 219 7.00 0.51 26.53
CA PHE A 219 8.21 1.29 26.80
C PHE A 219 8.88 0.86 28.11
N GLU A 220 8.11 0.64 29.17
CA GLU A 220 8.60 0.22 30.49
C GLU A 220 9.29 -1.15 30.40
N GLU A 221 8.60 -2.15 29.82
CA GLU A 221 9.12 -3.51 29.69
C GLU A 221 10.32 -3.59 28.75
N THR A 222 10.35 -2.79 27.69
CA THR A 222 11.54 -2.71 26.81
C THR A 222 12.74 -2.10 27.56
N ALA A 223 12.53 -1.04 28.35
CA ALA A 223 13.59 -0.43 29.14
C ALA A 223 14.13 -1.39 30.21
N GLU A 224 13.25 -2.17 30.83
CA GLU A 224 13.62 -3.22 31.80
C GLU A 224 14.50 -4.29 31.15
N VAL A 225 14.10 -4.83 29.99
CA VAL A 225 14.90 -5.83 29.25
C VAL A 225 16.27 -5.27 28.86
N MET A 226 16.35 -3.99 28.48
CA MET A 226 17.60 -3.32 28.15
C MET A 226 18.46 -2.91 29.37
N GLY A 227 17.97 -3.14 30.60
CA GLY A 227 18.65 -2.70 31.82
C GLY A 227 18.76 -1.17 31.96
N LYS A 228 17.84 -0.42 31.34
CA LYS A 228 17.88 1.05 31.27
C LYS A 228 16.80 1.67 32.17
N LYS A 229 17.15 2.75 32.86
CA LYS A 229 16.16 3.63 33.53
C LYS A 229 15.54 4.57 32.49
N LEU A 230 14.22 4.58 32.40
CA LEU A 230 13.47 5.46 31.50
C LEU A 230 12.38 6.23 32.28
N PRO A 231 12.72 7.38 32.87
CA PRO A 231 11.74 8.25 33.51
C PRO A 231 10.64 8.65 32.51
N MET A 232 9.38 8.53 32.91
CA MET A 232 8.23 8.88 32.08
C MET A 232 7.38 9.93 32.79
N ILE A 233 6.97 10.97 32.07
CA ILE A 233 6.16 12.07 32.60
C ILE A 233 4.92 12.22 31.73
N ASP A 234 3.76 12.20 32.38
CA ASP A 234 2.47 12.44 31.71
C ASP A 234 2.33 13.90 31.32
N VAL A 235 1.90 14.13 30.08
CA VAL A 235 1.67 15.47 29.54
C VAL A 235 0.24 15.57 29.01
N PRO A 236 -0.52 16.60 29.40
CA PRO A 236 -1.97 16.63 29.18
C PRO A 236 -2.35 16.63 27.69
N ILE A 237 -1.62 17.37 26.84
CA ILE A 237 -1.83 17.36 25.38
C ILE A 237 -0.51 17.72 24.68
N ILE A 238 0.11 16.77 23.98
CA ILE A 238 1.03 17.10 22.88
C ILE A 238 0.26 16.81 21.59
N PRO A 239 0.04 17.82 20.72
CA PRO A 239 -0.52 17.57 19.40
C PRO A 239 0.34 16.51 18.68
N ILE A 240 -0.29 15.46 18.15
CA ILE A 240 0.39 14.36 17.43
C ILE A 240 1.29 14.92 16.32
N THR A 241 0.89 16.04 15.72
CA THR A 241 1.66 16.79 14.72
C THR A 241 3.04 17.24 15.20
N LEU A 242 3.19 17.59 16.48
CA LEU A 242 4.47 17.99 17.08
C LEU A 242 5.35 16.77 17.39
N SER A 243 4.74 15.66 17.82
CA SER A 243 5.44 14.39 18.09
C SER A 243 6.03 13.77 16.82
N LYS A 244 5.32 13.86 15.69
CA LYS A 244 5.74 13.32 14.39
C LYS A 244 7.15 13.73 13.97
N LEU A 245 7.49 15.03 14.09
CA LEU A 245 8.78 15.55 13.63
C LEU A 245 9.95 14.98 14.45
N TRP A 246 9.87 15.06 15.78
CA TRP A 246 10.94 14.60 16.67
C TRP A 246 11.07 13.09 16.69
N VAL A 247 9.95 12.34 16.69
CA VAL A 247 9.98 10.87 16.64
C VAL A 247 10.64 10.38 15.35
N SER A 248 10.36 10.98 14.19
CA SER A 248 11.02 10.55 12.94
C SER A 248 12.56 10.71 12.98
N LEU A 249 13.03 11.82 13.57
CA LEU A 249 14.47 12.11 13.73
C LEU A 249 15.13 11.13 14.70
N ILE A 250 14.49 10.87 15.84
CA ILE A 250 15.05 10.01 16.90
C ILE A 250 15.00 8.53 16.48
N ALA A 251 13.92 8.11 15.82
CA ALA A 251 13.75 6.74 15.33
C ALA A 251 14.65 6.41 14.13
N GLN A 252 15.23 7.43 13.46
CA GLN A 252 16.01 7.29 12.22
C GLN A 252 15.25 6.51 11.13
N LYS A 253 13.96 6.78 10.99
CA LYS A 253 13.10 6.18 9.96
C LYS A 253 12.46 7.28 9.10
N PRO A 254 12.18 7.02 7.81
CA PRO A 254 11.50 7.99 6.93
C PRO A 254 10.16 8.44 7.51
N LYS A 255 9.79 9.70 7.29
CA LYS A 255 8.53 10.28 7.82
C LYS A 255 7.31 9.56 7.26
N GLU A 256 7.43 9.10 6.03
CA GLU A 256 6.45 8.32 5.27
C GLU A 256 6.12 6.99 5.97
N MET A 257 7.07 6.43 6.73
CA MET A 257 6.87 5.25 7.56
C MET A 257 6.35 5.60 8.95
N VAL A 258 6.95 6.59 9.60
CA VAL A 258 6.68 6.91 11.01
C VAL A 258 5.32 7.57 11.22
N TYR A 259 4.91 8.48 10.33
CA TYR A 259 3.72 9.30 10.56
C TYR A 259 2.43 8.48 10.53
N PRO A 260 2.20 7.58 9.55
CA PRO A 260 1.00 6.75 9.53
C PRO A 260 0.93 5.79 10.73
N LEU A 261 2.09 5.24 11.15
CA LEU A 261 2.15 4.36 12.32
C LEU A 261 1.82 5.12 13.60
N LEU A 262 2.36 6.33 13.79
CA LEU A 262 2.04 7.18 14.94
C LEU A 262 0.54 7.54 15.00
N GLU A 263 -0.09 7.80 13.86
CA GLU A 263 -1.54 8.01 13.81
C GLU A 263 -2.31 6.76 14.21
N SER A 264 -1.89 5.56 13.78
CA SER A 264 -2.56 4.32 14.22
C SER A 264 -2.48 4.07 15.73
N LEU A 265 -1.48 4.63 16.43
CA LEU A 265 -1.37 4.51 17.90
C LEU A 265 -2.48 5.26 18.65
N SER A 266 -3.27 6.13 17.98
CA SER A 266 -4.43 6.77 18.61
C SER A 266 -5.61 5.82 18.82
N HIS A 267 -5.52 4.57 18.34
CA HIS A 267 -6.57 3.57 18.45
C HIS A 267 -6.17 2.39 19.35
N ASN A 268 -7.17 1.73 19.94
CA ASN A 268 -6.97 0.47 20.66
C ASN A 268 -6.89 -0.69 19.67
N MET A 269 -5.71 -1.26 19.47
CA MET A 269 -5.48 -2.38 18.55
C MET A 269 -5.43 -3.71 19.32
N VAL A 270 -6.56 -4.06 19.93
CA VAL A 270 -6.74 -5.29 20.70
C VAL A 270 -7.55 -6.32 19.89
N MET A 271 -7.25 -7.60 20.08
CA MET A 271 -7.97 -8.69 19.42
C MET A 271 -9.43 -8.68 19.85
N ARG A 272 -10.30 -9.11 18.94
CA ARG A 272 -11.73 -9.33 19.25
C ARG A 272 -12.01 -10.82 19.32
N ASP A 273 -12.80 -11.23 20.32
CA ASP A 273 -13.18 -12.64 20.52
C ASP A 273 -13.81 -13.27 19.27
N GLU A 274 -14.60 -12.50 18.51
CA GLU A 274 -15.23 -12.95 17.26
C GLU A 274 -14.24 -13.24 16.12
N ASN A 275 -13.04 -12.65 16.17
CA ASN A 275 -11.96 -12.85 15.20
C ASN A 275 -10.89 -13.81 15.74
N CYS A 276 -11.08 -14.37 16.93
CA CYS A 276 -10.12 -15.30 17.51
C CYS A 276 -10.36 -16.73 17.01
N VAL A 277 -9.29 -17.40 16.61
CA VAL A 277 -9.30 -18.80 16.19
C VAL A 277 -8.28 -19.57 17.01
N GLU A 278 -8.75 -20.60 17.70
CA GLU A 278 -7.93 -21.45 18.57
C GLU A 278 -6.73 -21.99 17.78
N GLY A 279 -5.54 -21.82 18.36
CA GLY A 279 -4.31 -22.26 17.73
C GLY A 279 -3.87 -21.38 16.55
N ILE A 280 -4.50 -20.24 16.27
CA ILE A 280 -3.94 -19.22 15.38
C ILE A 280 -3.74 -17.91 16.14
N SER A 281 -4.73 -17.51 16.92
CA SER A 281 -4.75 -16.23 17.63
C SER A 281 -3.87 -16.20 18.88
N ASP A 282 -3.73 -17.34 19.55
CA ASP A 282 -3.11 -17.47 20.88
C ASP A 282 -1.58 -17.60 20.80
N ALA A 283 -0.89 -16.52 20.44
CA ALA A 283 0.57 -16.54 20.37
C ALA A 283 1.18 -16.69 21.78
N PRO A 284 2.06 -17.69 22.03
CA PRO A 284 2.50 -18.01 23.37
C PRO A 284 3.62 -17.09 23.90
N THR A 285 4.29 -16.32 23.04
CA THR A 285 5.48 -15.55 23.45
C THR A 285 5.09 -14.24 24.13
N SER A 286 5.54 -14.07 25.38
CA SER A 286 5.34 -12.82 26.11
C SER A 286 6.03 -11.63 25.42
N PHE A 287 5.56 -10.41 25.69
CA PHE A 287 6.20 -9.21 25.15
C PHE A 287 7.67 -9.13 25.57
N LYS A 288 7.98 -9.29 26.86
CA LYS A 288 9.38 -9.28 27.35
C LYS A 288 10.28 -10.30 26.62
N ASP A 289 9.80 -11.52 26.41
CA ASP A 289 10.58 -12.54 25.70
C ASP A 289 10.77 -12.18 24.23
N SER A 290 9.75 -11.63 23.58
CA SER A 290 9.85 -11.17 22.20
C SER A 290 10.87 -10.02 22.04
N VAL A 291 10.98 -9.12 23.03
CA VAL A 291 12.01 -8.07 23.09
C VAL A 291 13.40 -8.68 23.25
N ARG A 292 13.58 -9.66 24.15
CA ARG A 292 14.88 -10.34 24.34
C ARG A 292 15.35 -11.00 23.05
N ILE A 293 14.49 -11.82 22.44
CA ILE A 293 14.77 -12.48 21.16
C ILE A 293 15.15 -11.43 20.10
N ALA A 294 14.40 -10.34 20.02
CA ALA A 294 14.65 -9.31 19.02
C ALA A 294 16.00 -8.60 19.22
N LEU A 295 16.44 -8.38 20.46
CA LEU A 295 17.73 -7.77 20.76
C LEU A 295 18.91 -8.74 20.54
N ASP A 296 18.72 -10.02 20.85
CA ASP A 296 19.71 -11.07 20.61
C ASP A 296 19.97 -11.24 19.09
N ASP A 297 18.91 -11.25 18.27
CA ASP A 297 18.99 -11.28 16.81
C ASP A 297 19.71 -10.05 16.22
N GLU A 298 19.55 -8.86 16.83
CA GLU A 298 20.28 -7.64 16.44
C GLU A 298 21.79 -7.80 16.69
N ILE A 299 22.17 -8.42 17.82
CA ILE A 299 23.58 -8.68 18.17
C ILE A 299 24.19 -9.71 17.21
N ASP A 300 23.51 -10.81 16.93
CA ASP A 300 24.01 -11.86 16.04
C ASP A 300 24.17 -11.37 14.59
N SER A 301 23.22 -10.56 14.11
CA SER A 301 23.32 -9.93 12.79
C SER A 301 24.42 -8.86 12.71
N SER A 302 24.73 -8.16 13.82
CA SER A 302 25.85 -7.22 13.89
C SER A 302 27.23 -7.90 13.92
N THR A 303 27.29 -9.15 14.39
CA THR A 303 28.52 -9.95 14.51
C THR A 303 28.88 -10.66 13.20
N LYS A 304 27.88 -11.02 12.38
CA LYS A 304 28.05 -11.44 10.98
C LYS A 304 28.17 -10.22 10.05
N LYS A 305 29.35 -9.56 10.03
CA LYS A 305 29.62 -8.41 9.15
C LYS A 305 29.26 -8.70 7.67
N GLY A 306 28.41 -7.88 7.06
CA GLY A 306 28.18 -7.91 5.61
C GLY A 306 27.11 -6.93 5.17
N ILE A 307 27.55 -5.78 4.65
CA ILE A 307 26.83 -4.80 3.81
C ILE A 307 25.28 -4.84 3.99
N GLU A 308 24.75 -4.00 4.86
CA GLU A 308 23.37 -3.53 4.68
C GLU A 308 23.33 -2.76 3.36
N ILE A 309 22.96 -3.47 2.29
CA ILE A 309 22.56 -2.85 1.05
C ILE A 309 21.23 -2.17 1.37
N ILE A 310 21.31 -0.90 1.81
CA ILE A 310 20.31 0.07 1.38
C ILE A 310 20.20 -0.16 -0.13
N GLN A 311 19.08 -0.72 -0.60
CA GLN A 311 18.79 -0.90 -2.02
C GLN A 311 18.76 0.49 -2.66
N LYS A 312 19.96 0.98 -2.97
CA LYS A 312 20.24 2.26 -3.62
C LYS A 312 20.07 2.13 -5.15
N SER A 313 19.76 0.93 -5.64
CA SER A 313 19.54 0.58 -7.04
C SER A 313 18.15 0.93 -7.57
N ASP A 314 17.18 1.21 -6.69
CA ASP A 314 15.76 1.40 -7.08
C ASP A 314 15.49 2.72 -7.83
N ILE A 315 16.49 3.59 -8.03
CA ILE A 315 16.28 4.96 -8.53
C ILE A 315 17.32 5.36 -9.60
N GLU A 316 17.66 4.44 -10.51
CA GLU A 316 18.44 4.82 -11.70
C GLU A 316 17.55 5.37 -12.84
N LYS A 317 16.30 4.90 -12.94
CA LYS A 317 15.34 5.39 -13.94
C LYS A 317 14.75 6.73 -13.50
N ASN A 318 14.53 7.64 -14.46
CA ASN A 318 13.85 8.92 -14.24
C ASN A 318 12.33 8.73 -14.29
N ASP A 319 11.82 7.73 -13.58
CA ASP A 319 10.42 7.36 -13.64
C ASP A 319 9.56 8.18 -12.68
N VAL A 320 8.32 8.38 -13.09
CA VAL A 320 7.33 9.14 -12.34
C VAL A 320 6.11 8.27 -12.12
N LYS A 321 5.65 8.29 -10.88
CA LYS A 321 4.39 7.70 -10.48
C LYS A 321 3.53 8.77 -9.82
N SER A 322 2.29 8.90 -10.25
CA SER A 322 1.37 9.91 -9.74
C SER A 322 -0.01 9.30 -9.62
N VAL A 323 -0.61 9.33 -8.44
CA VAL A 323 -1.94 8.75 -8.20
C VAL A 323 -2.78 9.75 -7.43
N GLN A 324 -3.96 10.05 -7.95
CA GLN A 324 -4.91 10.97 -7.34
C GLN A 324 -6.28 10.32 -7.25
N ARG A 325 -6.78 10.17 -6.02
CA ARG A 325 -8.17 9.84 -5.74
C ARG A 325 -9.07 11.07 -5.89
N ILE A 326 -10.10 10.95 -6.72
CA ILE A 326 -11.13 11.98 -6.93
C ILE A 326 -12.52 11.40 -6.78
N ARG A 327 -13.51 12.24 -6.48
CA ARG A 327 -14.93 11.85 -6.42
C ARG A 327 -15.62 12.22 -7.73
N ILE A 328 -16.41 11.30 -8.27
CA ILE A 328 -17.17 11.49 -9.51
C ILE A 328 -18.68 11.34 -9.26
N PRO A 329 -19.56 11.79 -10.18
CA PRO A 329 -21.00 11.53 -10.09
C PRO A 329 -21.31 10.02 -10.06
N LYS A 330 -22.33 9.62 -9.27
CA LYS A 330 -22.64 8.19 -9.08
C LYS A 330 -23.03 7.46 -10.36
N GLN A 331 -23.69 8.14 -11.29
CA GLN A 331 -24.11 7.54 -12.55
C GLN A 331 -23.02 7.45 -13.61
N TRP A 332 -21.84 8.04 -13.40
CA TRP A 332 -20.76 8.00 -14.38
C TRP A 332 -20.07 6.65 -14.35
N THR A 333 -19.89 6.05 -15.52
CA THR A 333 -18.96 4.94 -15.71
C THR A 333 -17.51 5.45 -15.66
N ILE A 334 -16.53 4.55 -15.56
CA ILE A 334 -15.13 4.94 -15.68
C ILE A 334 -14.79 5.39 -17.10
N ASP A 335 -15.50 4.86 -18.10
CA ASP A 335 -15.40 5.32 -19.48
C ASP A 335 -15.85 6.77 -19.64
N ASP A 336 -17.03 7.11 -19.09
CA ASP A 336 -17.54 8.50 -19.06
C ASP A 336 -16.53 9.44 -18.38
N THR A 337 -15.90 8.97 -17.30
CA THR A 337 -14.91 9.76 -16.55
C THR A 337 -13.65 10.01 -17.37
N ALA A 338 -13.14 8.99 -18.07
CA ALA A 338 -11.97 9.09 -18.92
C ALA A 338 -12.22 10.02 -20.13
N ASP A 339 -13.35 9.84 -20.81
CA ASP A 339 -13.75 10.69 -21.93
C ASP A 339 -14.01 12.14 -21.46
N TYR A 340 -14.63 12.31 -20.30
CA TYR A 340 -14.82 13.62 -19.71
C TYR A 340 -13.47 14.30 -19.41
N TYR A 341 -12.49 13.58 -18.87
CA TYR A 341 -11.15 14.11 -18.61
C TYR A 341 -10.47 14.62 -19.90
N VAL A 342 -10.49 13.83 -20.97
CA VAL A 342 -9.89 14.20 -22.26
C VAL A 342 -10.54 15.46 -22.85
N ASN A 343 -11.87 15.57 -22.77
CA ASN A 343 -12.60 16.74 -23.23
C ASN A 343 -12.39 17.96 -22.32
N TRP A 344 -12.35 17.73 -21.01
CA TRP A 344 -12.12 18.75 -19.99
C TRP A 344 -10.75 19.43 -20.16
N LEU A 345 -9.70 18.66 -20.46
CA LEU A 345 -8.36 19.20 -20.72
C LEU A 345 -8.35 20.23 -21.85
N SER A 346 -9.07 19.97 -22.95
CA SER A 346 -9.24 20.92 -24.05
C SER A 346 -9.99 22.17 -23.60
N ARG A 347 -11.09 22.01 -22.85
CA ARG A 347 -11.94 23.12 -22.40
C ARG A 347 -11.19 24.03 -21.44
N ILE A 348 -10.51 23.48 -20.43
CA ILE A 348 -9.81 24.25 -19.40
C ILE A 348 -8.53 24.90 -19.92
N GLY A 349 -7.85 24.25 -20.87
CA GLY A 349 -6.70 24.81 -21.54
C GLY A 349 -7.06 25.92 -22.53
N GLY A 350 -8.32 26.03 -22.95
CA GLY A 350 -8.79 27.04 -23.89
C GLY A 350 -8.00 27.00 -25.20
N LYS A 351 -7.40 28.13 -25.59
CA LYS A 351 -6.51 28.17 -26.78
C LYS A 351 -5.13 27.56 -26.54
N PHE A 352 -4.79 27.16 -25.32
CA PHE A 352 -3.45 26.70 -24.94
C PHE A 352 -3.29 25.19 -24.88
N ILE A 353 -4.38 24.41 -24.86
CA ILE A 353 -4.36 22.95 -24.95
C ILE A 353 -5.43 22.54 -25.95
N SER A 354 -5.06 21.64 -26.85
CA SER A 354 -6.01 20.99 -27.75
C SER A 354 -5.84 19.48 -27.65
N THR A 355 -6.97 18.77 -27.55
CA THR A 355 -7.04 17.31 -27.60
C THR A 355 -7.70 16.90 -28.91
N ARG A 356 -7.13 15.90 -29.57
CA ARG A 356 -7.71 15.28 -30.76
C ARG A 356 -7.82 13.80 -30.50
N VAL A 357 -9.03 13.27 -30.64
CA VAL A 357 -9.29 11.83 -30.55
C VAL A 357 -9.50 11.33 -31.97
N LYS A 358 -8.74 10.31 -32.36
CA LYS A 358 -8.91 9.59 -33.63
C LYS A 358 -8.82 8.10 -33.33
N ASP A 359 -9.91 7.39 -33.57
CA ASP A 359 -10.04 5.97 -33.26
C ASP A 359 -9.72 5.71 -31.77
N LYS A 360 -8.62 5.00 -31.48
CA LYS A 360 -8.15 4.68 -30.12
C LYS A 360 -7.08 5.64 -29.61
N GLU A 361 -6.60 6.53 -30.46
CA GLU A 361 -5.50 7.44 -30.15
C GLU A 361 -6.02 8.81 -29.74
N THR A 362 -5.58 9.29 -28.58
CA THR A 362 -5.78 10.66 -28.11
C THR A 362 -4.46 11.41 -28.15
N SER A 363 -4.36 12.43 -28.99
CA SER A 363 -3.21 13.34 -29.02
C SER A 363 -3.52 14.61 -28.24
N ILE A 364 -2.62 15.00 -27.33
CA ILE A 364 -2.68 16.26 -26.57
C ILE A 364 -1.61 17.19 -27.13
N ALA A 365 -1.97 18.41 -27.53
CA ALA A 365 -1.06 19.38 -28.15
C ALA A 365 -1.15 20.76 -27.49
N LEU A 366 -0.01 21.46 -27.44
CA LEU A 366 0.08 22.88 -27.06
C LEU A 366 0.40 23.71 -28.32
N PRO A 367 -0.16 24.90 -28.51
CA PRO A 367 0.08 25.75 -29.68
C PRO A 367 1.55 26.11 -29.92
N LEU A 368 2.35 26.13 -28.84
CA LEU A 368 3.78 26.43 -28.90
C LEU A 368 4.59 25.33 -29.62
N PHE A 369 4.04 24.12 -29.75
CA PHE A 369 4.75 22.98 -30.34
C PHE A 369 4.10 22.52 -31.64
N LYS A 370 4.94 22.17 -32.63
CA LYS A 370 4.49 21.64 -33.93
C LYS A 370 3.97 20.20 -33.87
N SER A 371 4.29 19.47 -32.80
CA SER A 371 3.90 18.08 -32.58
C SER A 371 3.21 17.94 -31.22
N PRO A 372 2.36 16.91 -31.02
CA PRO A 372 1.71 16.64 -29.75
C PRO A 372 2.72 16.54 -28.59
N ILE A 373 2.30 17.01 -27.42
CA ILE A 373 3.06 16.86 -26.18
C ILE A 373 2.93 15.45 -25.60
N LEU A 374 1.76 14.82 -25.76
CA LEU A 374 1.50 13.44 -25.37
C LEU A 374 0.62 12.77 -26.41
N ILE A 375 0.87 11.49 -26.62
CA ILE A 375 0.08 10.59 -27.45
C ILE A 375 -0.33 9.42 -26.56
N LEU A 376 -1.63 9.23 -26.41
CA LEU A 376 -2.25 8.22 -25.57
C LEU A 376 -3.01 7.23 -26.44
N GLU A 377 -2.87 5.93 -26.20
CA GLU A 377 -3.61 4.89 -26.92
C GLU A 377 -4.44 4.07 -25.94
N LYS A 378 -5.77 4.09 -26.11
CA LYS A 378 -6.69 3.30 -25.27
C LYS A 378 -6.46 1.82 -25.51
N SER A 379 -6.18 1.06 -24.44
CA SER A 379 -6.04 -0.39 -24.51
C SER A 379 -7.39 -1.05 -24.26
N GLU A 380 -8.04 -1.54 -25.31
CA GLU A 380 -9.30 -2.28 -25.17
C GLU A 380 -9.12 -3.59 -24.40
N GLU A 381 -8.01 -4.30 -24.64
CA GLU A 381 -7.69 -5.55 -23.95
C GLU A 381 -7.54 -5.36 -22.43
N ARG A 382 -7.09 -4.18 -22.00
CA ARG A 382 -6.79 -3.89 -20.59
C ARG A 382 -7.77 -2.90 -19.95
N SER A 383 -8.85 -2.59 -20.65
CA SER A 383 -9.95 -1.75 -20.18
C SER A 383 -11.19 -2.61 -19.93
N TYR A 384 -11.78 -2.45 -18.75
CA TYR A 384 -12.94 -3.18 -18.26
C TYR A 384 -13.91 -2.19 -17.57
N GLU A 385 -15.04 -2.67 -17.06
CA GLU A 385 -16.10 -1.84 -16.45
C GLU A 385 -15.56 -0.82 -15.42
N ASP A 386 -14.68 -1.28 -14.54
CA ASP A 386 -14.12 -0.47 -13.44
C ASP A 386 -12.73 0.09 -13.71
N ARG A 387 -12.21 -0.07 -14.93
CA ARG A 387 -10.86 0.41 -15.27
C ARG A 387 -10.71 0.76 -16.74
N ILE A 388 -10.24 1.96 -17.02
CA ILE A 388 -9.82 2.35 -18.37
C ILE A 388 -8.32 2.65 -18.39
N LEU A 389 -7.61 2.08 -19.37
CA LEU A 389 -6.17 2.23 -19.50
C LEU A 389 -5.79 2.85 -20.85
N TYR A 390 -4.91 3.84 -20.80
CA TYR A 390 -4.23 4.42 -21.95
C TYR A 390 -2.72 4.19 -21.84
N TYR A 391 -2.11 3.59 -22.86
CA TYR A 391 -0.65 3.57 -22.98
C TYR A 391 -0.14 4.94 -23.46
N ILE A 392 0.94 5.41 -22.87
CA ILE A 392 1.62 6.64 -23.29
C ILE A 392 2.62 6.25 -24.39
N LYS A 393 2.20 6.40 -25.65
CA LYS A 393 2.97 5.96 -26.84
C LYS A 393 3.96 7.00 -27.36
N GLY A 394 3.96 8.21 -26.79
CA GLY A 394 4.98 9.22 -27.06
C GLY A 394 4.48 10.65 -26.94
N GLY A 395 5.03 11.52 -27.78
CA GLY A 395 4.84 12.97 -27.72
C GLY A 395 6.06 13.69 -27.11
N LYS A 396 6.11 15.02 -27.24
CA LYS A 396 7.29 15.79 -26.83
C LYS A 396 7.65 15.68 -25.36
N PHE A 397 6.73 15.32 -24.48
CA PHE A 397 6.96 15.29 -23.03
C PHE A 397 7.32 13.89 -22.51
N SER A 398 7.01 12.82 -23.25
CA SER A 398 7.31 11.45 -22.83
C SER A 398 8.49 10.88 -23.61
N GLN A 399 9.47 10.31 -22.89
CA GLN A 399 10.40 9.38 -23.51
C GLN A 399 9.62 8.11 -23.88
N THR A 400 9.87 7.55 -25.06
CA THR A 400 9.26 6.30 -25.52
C THR A 400 10.36 5.27 -25.60
N ARG A 401 10.16 4.12 -24.97
CA ARG A 401 11.04 2.95 -25.08
C ARG A 401 10.31 1.88 -25.90
N GLU A 402 11.04 1.07 -26.65
CA GLU A 402 10.45 -0.01 -27.46
C GLU A 402 9.66 -1.01 -26.59
N ASP A 403 10.08 -1.18 -25.33
CA ASP A 403 9.45 -2.00 -24.29
C ASP A 403 8.68 -1.17 -23.24
N GLY A 404 8.42 0.10 -23.52
CA GLY A 404 7.87 1.06 -22.54
C GLY A 404 6.45 0.70 -22.09
N ARG A 405 6.24 0.63 -20.77
CA ARG A 405 4.94 0.36 -20.14
C ARG A 405 4.29 1.60 -19.52
N ALA A 406 4.75 2.79 -19.93
CA ALA A 406 4.22 4.07 -19.49
C ALA A 406 2.71 4.14 -19.78
N ARG A 407 1.91 4.48 -18.77
CA ARG A 407 0.45 4.42 -18.87
C ARG A 407 -0.24 5.44 -17.99
N LEU A 408 -1.41 5.87 -18.43
CA LEU A 408 -2.42 6.59 -17.65
C LEU A 408 -3.60 5.65 -17.46
N GLU A 409 -4.03 5.43 -16.22
CA GLU A 409 -5.20 4.61 -15.91
C GLU A 409 -6.22 5.38 -15.05
N PHE A 410 -7.49 5.06 -15.27
CA PHE A 410 -8.62 5.46 -14.44
C PHE A 410 -9.17 4.18 -13.83
N ARG A 411 -9.35 4.15 -12.51
CA ARG A 411 -9.81 2.95 -11.81
C ARG A 411 -10.85 3.30 -10.74
N ARG A 412 -12.00 2.64 -10.77
CA ARG A 412 -13.01 2.73 -9.72
C ARG A 412 -12.42 2.20 -8.42
N VAL A 413 -12.62 2.92 -7.32
CA VAL A 413 -12.41 2.35 -5.99
C VAL A 413 -13.63 1.51 -5.64
N LEU A 414 -13.40 0.29 -5.16
CA LEU A 414 -14.45 -0.68 -4.84
C LEU A 414 -15.58 -0.08 -3.98
N ASP A 415 -16.82 -0.27 -4.42
CA ASP A 415 -18.05 0.17 -3.73
C ASP A 415 -18.15 1.69 -3.45
N THR A 416 -17.38 2.53 -4.14
CA THR A 416 -17.43 3.98 -3.94
C THR A 416 -17.68 4.77 -5.23
N ASP A 417 -18.03 6.04 -5.07
CA ASP A 417 -18.08 7.02 -6.15
C ASP A 417 -16.72 7.71 -6.37
N GLU A 418 -15.62 7.03 -6.00
CA GLU A 418 -14.26 7.53 -6.17
C GLU A 418 -13.53 6.82 -7.31
N VAL A 419 -12.62 7.56 -7.95
CA VAL A 419 -11.76 7.08 -9.02
C VAL A 419 -10.31 7.43 -8.71
N LEU A 420 -9.42 6.45 -8.84
CA LEU A 420 -7.99 6.64 -8.86
C LEU A 420 -7.56 6.95 -10.30
N ILE A 421 -6.94 8.11 -10.49
CA ILE A 421 -6.30 8.48 -11.75
C ILE A 421 -4.80 8.37 -11.54
N ALA A 422 -4.18 7.45 -12.28
CA ALA A 422 -2.84 6.96 -12.02
C ALA A 422 -1.95 7.07 -13.27
N ILE A 423 -0.77 7.65 -13.11
CA ILE A 423 0.31 7.60 -14.09
C ILE A 423 1.38 6.67 -13.56
N HIS A 424 1.79 5.69 -14.37
CA HIS A 424 2.84 4.73 -14.04
C HIS A 424 3.94 4.74 -15.11
N GLU A 425 5.18 4.51 -14.67
CA GLU A 425 6.36 4.33 -15.53
C GLU A 425 6.57 5.47 -16.55
N TYR A 426 6.07 6.68 -16.25
CA TYR A 426 6.23 7.84 -17.11
C TYR A 426 7.64 8.41 -16.98
N GLU A 427 8.31 8.60 -18.11
CA GLU A 427 9.65 9.19 -18.16
C GLU A 427 9.60 10.52 -18.91
N PRO A 428 9.91 11.66 -18.26
CA PRO A 428 9.86 12.96 -18.90
C PRO A 428 11.05 13.17 -19.84
N THR A 429 10.84 13.84 -20.97
CA THR A 429 11.94 14.27 -21.87
C THR A 429 12.75 15.44 -21.31
N LEU A 430 12.18 16.23 -20.38
CA LEU A 430 12.85 17.36 -19.77
C LEU A 430 13.95 16.91 -18.79
N PRO A 431 15.02 17.72 -18.62
CA PRO A 431 15.96 17.53 -17.53
C PRO A 431 15.24 17.45 -16.18
N TRP A 432 15.65 16.50 -15.32
CA TRP A 432 14.93 16.13 -14.10
C TRP A 432 14.55 17.31 -13.19
N ILE A 433 15.50 18.23 -12.96
CA ILE A 433 15.26 19.41 -12.12
C ILE A 433 14.19 20.31 -12.73
N LEU A 434 14.25 20.53 -14.05
CA LEU A 434 13.26 21.35 -14.74
C LEU A 434 11.88 20.69 -14.72
N TYR A 435 11.81 19.37 -14.95
CA TYR A 435 10.57 18.60 -14.86
C TYR A 435 9.89 18.73 -13.49
N THR A 436 10.66 18.48 -12.42
CA THR A 436 10.16 18.46 -11.03
C THR A 436 9.64 19.84 -10.57
N VAL A 437 10.24 20.94 -11.02
CA VAL A 437 9.77 22.29 -10.67
C VAL A 437 8.68 22.84 -11.60
N THR A 438 8.46 22.22 -12.77
CA THR A 438 7.47 22.67 -13.77
C THR A 438 6.35 21.64 -13.98
N GLN A 439 6.52 20.71 -14.93
CA GLN A 439 5.51 19.74 -15.37
C GLN A 439 4.93 18.93 -14.22
N ALA A 440 5.74 18.47 -13.26
CA ALA A 440 5.26 17.72 -12.12
C ALA A 440 4.31 18.52 -11.21
N LYS A 441 4.52 19.83 -11.06
CA LYS A 441 3.65 20.72 -10.28
C LYS A 441 2.39 21.10 -11.06
N ILE A 442 2.53 21.33 -12.36
CA ILE A 442 1.41 21.62 -13.27
C ILE A 442 0.46 20.42 -13.30
N HIS A 443 0.98 19.20 -13.42
CA HIS A 443 0.20 17.96 -13.37
C HIS A 443 -0.67 17.90 -12.11
N LEU A 444 -0.08 18.12 -10.92
CA LEU A 444 -0.85 18.13 -9.68
C LEU A 444 -1.91 19.23 -9.63
N LEU A 445 -1.65 20.41 -10.21
CA LEU A 445 -2.63 21.48 -10.29
C LEU A 445 -3.80 21.10 -11.21
N VAL A 446 -3.50 20.50 -12.36
CA VAL A 446 -4.50 19.98 -13.30
C VAL A 446 -5.38 18.93 -12.61
N MET A 447 -4.78 17.97 -11.91
CA MET A 447 -5.52 16.93 -11.21
C MET A 447 -6.38 17.48 -10.06
N LYS A 448 -5.89 18.49 -9.33
CA LYS A 448 -6.68 19.18 -8.30
C LYS A 448 -7.87 19.93 -8.91
N ALA A 449 -7.68 20.63 -10.03
CA ALA A 449 -8.74 21.34 -10.72
C ALA A 449 -9.80 20.37 -11.26
N PHE A 450 -9.38 19.26 -11.86
CA PHE A 450 -10.28 18.22 -12.35
C PHE A 450 -11.08 17.58 -11.21
N GLY A 451 -10.41 17.22 -10.11
CA GLY A 451 -11.05 16.66 -8.91
C GLY A 451 -12.02 17.63 -8.24
N PHE A 452 -11.74 18.94 -8.28
CA PHE A 452 -12.67 19.95 -7.80
C PHE A 452 -13.92 20.03 -8.66
N GLU A 453 -13.78 20.04 -9.98
CA GLU A 453 -14.91 20.16 -10.90
C GLU A 453 -15.82 18.92 -10.87
N THR A 454 -15.23 17.73 -10.91
CA THR A 454 -15.96 16.45 -10.81
C THR A 454 -16.71 16.33 -9.48
N ARG A 455 -16.15 16.81 -8.37
CA ARG A 455 -16.85 16.89 -7.09
C ARG A 455 -18.06 17.83 -7.14
N LEU A 456 -17.93 18.99 -7.80
CA LEU A 456 -19.06 19.91 -7.98
C LEU A 456 -20.16 19.26 -8.83
N LEU A 457 -19.79 18.57 -9.90
CA LEU A 457 -20.73 17.83 -10.74
C LEU A 457 -21.41 16.71 -9.96
N ALA A 458 -20.68 15.95 -9.15
CA ALA A 458 -21.24 14.89 -8.31
C ALA A 458 -22.29 15.47 -7.36
N ASN A 459 -21.96 16.54 -6.63
CA ASN A 459 -22.90 17.19 -5.73
C ASN A 459 -24.17 17.70 -6.45
N MET A 460 -24.02 18.26 -7.64
CA MET A 460 -25.15 18.77 -8.43
C MET A 460 -26.03 17.63 -8.95
N LEU A 461 -25.43 16.66 -9.65
CA LEU A 461 -26.13 15.57 -10.32
C LEU A 461 -26.76 14.59 -9.32
N ASP A 462 -26.06 14.23 -8.26
CA ASP A 462 -26.59 13.35 -7.21
C ASP A 462 -27.81 14.00 -6.53
N SER A 463 -27.78 15.34 -6.33
CA SER A 463 -28.90 16.08 -5.74
C SER A 463 -30.12 16.16 -6.67
N GLN A 464 -29.91 16.37 -7.97
CA GLN A 464 -30.98 16.38 -8.96
C GLN A 464 -31.61 15.00 -9.10
N TYR A 465 -30.78 13.95 -9.14
CA TYR A 465 -31.25 12.57 -9.19
C TYR A 465 -32.08 12.22 -7.95
N ALA A 466 -31.61 12.58 -6.75
CA ALA A 466 -32.37 12.35 -5.51
C ALA A 466 -33.73 13.07 -5.51
N LYS A 467 -33.83 14.28 -6.08
CA LYS A 467 -35.10 15.00 -6.26
C LYS A 467 -36.02 14.29 -7.26
N TYR A 468 -35.48 13.83 -8.39
CA TYR A 468 -36.25 13.12 -9.40
C TYR A 468 -36.82 11.80 -8.87
N VAL A 469 -36.02 11.01 -8.15
CA VAL A 469 -36.46 9.75 -7.53
C VAL A 469 -37.51 9.98 -6.43
N SER A 470 -37.37 11.06 -5.65
CA SER A 470 -38.34 11.38 -4.59
C SER A 470 -39.64 12.00 -5.11
N ASN A 471 -39.65 12.59 -6.31
CA ASN A 471 -40.87 13.09 -6.95
C ASN A 471 -40.76 13.08 -8.49
N PRO A 472 -41.11 11.96 -9.16
CA PRO A 472 -40.93 11.78 -10.60
C PRO A 472 -41.73 12.75 -11.49
N ASN A 473 -42.70 13.47 -10.91
CA ASN A 473 -43.63 14.37 -11.59
C ASN A 473 -43.41 15.86 -11.25
N ALA A 474 -42.29 16.22 -10.59
CA ALA A 474 -41.93 17.61 -10.37
C ALA A 474 -41.21 18.17 -11.61
N GLU A 475 -41.98 18.78 -12.53
CA GLU A 475 -41.45 19.65 -13.60
C GLU A 475 -40.79 20.92 -13.05
#